data_AF-A0A0U3SZ96-F1
#
_entry.id   AF-A0A0U3SZ96-F1
#
_cell.length_a   1.000
_cell.length_b   1.000
_cell.length_c   1.000
_cell.angle_alpha   90.00
_cell.angle_beta   90.00
_cell.angle_gamma   90.00
#
_symmetry.space_group_name_H-M   'P 1'
#
loop_
_entity.id
_entity.type
_entity.pdbx_description
1 polymer ?
#
loop_
_entity_poly.entity_id
_entity_poly.type
_entity_poly.pdbx_seq_one_letter_code
_entity_poly.pdbx_strand_id
1 'polypeptide(L)'
;MVLAQLAHAETPAEANKRLFDKTIDELNFRTMETVYDKSFARGKFPITLRTAAARRSFDGFGNNAPLKQLFMNYNGIAERYKNRYGNGPNTLAEFEKQLKSVLLDKNFEFFIHNLPRDERVALVRAEQRLIQQASAQFNASGAPEEVAAVPPADVDAQPEAAMAAPLTTHEDAPATSASNDEEPLSSQAAAESGAAPRHDWLDYFTLLLSLTSTLLLLYLITTVLPSLSRRINNLAAEPEPEPEPRSLASRLRPARSQGLREDRYEEDEDDFEPADPSRHDDD
;
A
#
# COMPACT_ATOMS: atom_id res chain seq x y z
N MET A 1 -53.01 -21.84 5.49
CA MET A 1 -52.21 -20.79 6.14
C MET A 1 -50.81 -20.85 5.52
N VAL A 2 -50.65 -20.22 4.36
CA VAL A 2 -49.40 -20.24 3.59
C VAL A 2 -48.58 -19.05 4.08
N LEU A 3 -47.64 -19.31 4.99
CA LEU A 3 -46.60 -18.37 5.35
C LEU A 3 -45.66 -18.28 4.15
N ALA A 4 -45.98 -17.37 3.22
CA ALA A 4 -45.00 -16.82 2.31
C ALA A 4 -43.91 -16.19 3.18
N GLN A 5 -42.82 -16.93 3.38
CA GLN A 5 -41.54 -16.38 3.80
C GLN A 5 -41.17 -15.33 2.76
N LEU A 6 -41.58 -14.08 2.98
CA LEU A 6 -40.91 -12.93 2.41
C LEU A 6 -39.48 -12.95 2.96
N ALA A 7 -38.61 -13.69 2.29
CA ALA A 7 -37.23 -13.28 2.19
C ALA A 7 -37.29 -11.82 1.74
N HIS A 8 -36.98 -10.89 2.64
CA HIS A 8 -36.78 -9.50 2.25
C HIS A 8 -35.66 -9.56 1.21
N ALA A 9 -36.02 -9.38 -0.07
CA ALA A 9 -35.06 -9.30 -1.14
C ALA A 9 -34.16 -8.12 -0.79
N GLU A 10 -32.94 -8.45 -0.38
CA GLU A 10 -31.93 -7.47 -0.03
C GLU A 10 -31.73 -6.54 -1.22
N THR A 11 -31.81 -5.22 -1.00
CA THR A 11 -31.59 -4.29 -2.09
C THR A 11 -30.16 -4.46 -2.61
N PRO A 12 -29.90 -4.31 -3.93
CA PRO A 12 -28.54 -4.43 -4.47
C PRO A 12 -27.57 -3.45 -3.79
N ALA A 13 -28.08 -2.30 -3.33
CA ALA A 13 -27.31 -1.34 -2.56
C ALA A 13 -26.88 -1.89 -1.18
N GLU A 14 -27.77 -2.58 -0.46
CA GLU A 14 -27.46 -3.25 0.80
C GLU A 14 -26.48 -4.40 0.60
N ALA A 15 -26.67 -5.22 -0.43
CA ALA A 15 -25.77 -6.32 -0.77
C ALA A 15 -24.35 -5.83 -1.04
N ASN A 16 -24.21 -4.75 -1.82
CA ASN A 16 -22.92 -4.12 -2.11
C ASN A 16 -22.27 -3.51 -0.86
N LYS A 17 -23.07 -2.94 0.05
CA LYS A 17 -22.57 -2.47 1.34
C LYS A 17 -22.08 -3.62 2.23
N ARG A 18 -22.82 -4.72 2.33
CA ARG A 18 -22.39 -5.91 3.07
C ARG A 18 -21.12 -6.51 2.49
N LEU A 19 -21.00 -6.54 1.15
CA LEU A 19 -19.78 -6.95 0.46
C LEU A 19 -18.60 -6.03 0.83
N PHE A 20 -18.80 -4.71 0.83
CA PHE A 20 -17.78 -3.75 1.24
C PHE A 20 -17.34 -3.99 2.70
N ASP A 21 -18.29 -4.08 3.63
CA ASP A 21 -18.02 -4.26 5.05
C ASP A 21 -17.26 -5.56 5.32
N LYS A 22 -17.65 -6.66 4.66
CA LYS A 22 -16.96 -7.96 4.71
C LYS A 22 -15.54 -7.87 4.15
N THR A 23 -15.37 -7.14 3.05
CA THR A 23 -14.06 -6.95 2.40
C THR A 23 -13.12 -6.16 3.30
N ILE A 24 -13.60 -5.07 3.92
CA ILE A 24 -12.84 -4.30 4.91
C ILE A 24 -12.48 -5.17 6.13
N ASP A 25 -13.42 -5.98 6.63
CA ASP A 25 -13.16 -6.86 7.75
C ASP A 25 -12.05 -7.87 7.45
N GLU A 26 -12.09 -8.48 6.28
CA GLU A 26 -11.11 -9.47 5.81
C GLU A 26 -9.74 -8.83 5.50
N LEU A 27 -9.71 -7.64 4.89
CA LEU A 27 -8.47 -6.87 4.69
C LEU A 27 -7.80 -6.62 6.04
N ASN A 28 -8.53 -5.98 6.97
CA ASN A 28 -8.02 -5.69 8.31
C ASN A 28 -7.61 -6.98 9.03
N PHE A 29 -8.35 -8.10 8.85
CA PHE A 29 -8.02 -9.38 9.48
C PHE A 29 -6.67 -9.89 8.98
N ARG A 30 -6.44 -9.93 7.67
CA ARG A 30 -5.18 -10.39 7.08
C ARG A 30 -4.00 -9.51 7.43
N THR A 31 -4.20 -8.19 7.46
CA THR A 31 -3.15 -7.26 7.90
C THR A 31 -2.76 -7.54 9.36
N MET A 32 -3.76 -7.65 10.24
CA MET A 32 -3.54 -7.95 11.67
C MET A 32 -2.94 -9.32 11.90
N GLU A 33 -3.41 -10.34 11.19
CA GLU A 33 -2.89 -11.71 11.24
C GLU A 33 -1.40 -11.72 10.90
N THR A 34 -1.03 -11.08 9.77
CA THR A 34 0.37 -11.03 9.34
C THR A 34 1.24 -10.29 10.36
N VAL A 35 0.79 -9.14 10.87
CA VAL A 35 1.56 -8.36 11.86
C VAL A 35 1.68 -9.11 13.18
N TYR A 36 0.61 -9.77 13.63
CA TYR A 36 0.58 -10.52 14.88
C TYR A 36 1.48 -11.76 14.80
N ASP A 37 1.34 -12.57 13.75
CA ASP A 37 2.12 -13.78 13.53
C ASP A 37 3.62 -13.51 13.40
N LYS A 38 4.00 -12.31 12.96
CA LYS A 38 5.41 -11.87 12.93
C LYS A 38 5.87 -11.32 14.27
N SER A 39 4.98 -10.71 15.05
CA SER A 39 5.28 -10.19 16.38
C SER A 39 5.41 -11.30 17.42
N PHE A 40 4.70 -12.42 17.25
CA PHE A 40 4.67 -13.55 18.18
C PHE A 40 5.14 -14.84 17.50
N ALA A 41 6.30 -15.37 17.92
CA ALA A 41 6.84 -16.60 17.35
C ALA A 41 6.01 -17.87 17.67
N ARG A 42 5.26 -17.88 18.77
CA ARG A 42 4.47 -19.05 19.25
C ARG A 42 2.97 -18.83 19.24
N GLY A 43 2.51 -17.59 19.12
CA GLY A 43 1.09 -17.25 19.08
C GLY A 43 0.62 -17.10 17.64
N LYS A 44 -0.57 -17.60 17.33
CA LYS A 44 -1.23 -17.37 16.05
C LYS A 44 -2.42 -16.46 16.24
N PHE A 45 -2.65 -15.58 15.27
CA PHE A 45 -3.84 -14.74 15.30
C PHE A 45 -5.09 -15.61 15.07
N PRO A 46 -6.05 -15.67 16.01
CA PRO A 46 -7.17 -16.59 15.88
C PRO A 46 -8.07 -16.24 14.69
N ILE A 47 -8.39 -17.25 13.87
CA ILE A 47 -9.30 -17.11 12.70
C ILE A 47 -10.71 -16.64 13.10
N THR A 48 -11.10 -16.81 14.36
CA THR A 48 -12.40 -16.33 14.89
C THR A 48 -12.48 -14.80 14.95
N LEU A 49 -11.36 -14.09 14.81
CA LEU A 49 -11.27 -12.62 14.91
C LEU A 49 -11.53 -11.88 13.59
N ARG A 50 -12.29 -12.47 12.67
CA ARG A 50 -12.59 -11.83 11.37
C ARG A 50 -13.47 -10.58 11.49
N THR A 51 -14.27 -10.47 12.55
CA THR A 51 -15.14 -9.30 12.75
C THR A 51 -14.43 -8.24 13.61
N ALA A 52 -14.74 -6.98 13.36
CA ALA A 52 -14.21 -5.88 14.19
C ALA A 52 -14.59 -6.02 15.67
N ALA A 53 -15.79 -6.52 15.98
CA ALA A 53 -16.24 -6.76 17.35
C ALA A 53 -15.40 -7.83 18.07
N ALA A 54 -15.13 -8.96 17.40
CA ALA A 54 -14.29 -10.02 17.98
C ALA A 54 -12.86 -9.53 18.25
N ARG A 55 -12.31 -8.68 17.38
CA ARG A 55 -10.97 -8.08 17.57
C ARG A 55 -10.89 -7.15 18.77
N ARG A 56 -11.98 -6.45 19.12
CA ARG A 56 -12.00 -5.57 20.30
C ARG A 56 -11.92 -6.33 21.61
N SER A 57 -12.48 -7.54 21.68
CA SER A 57 -12.43 -8.39 22.88
C SER A 57 -11.18 -9.26 22.96
N PHE A 58 -10.30 -9.22 21.95
CA PHE A 58 -9.08 -10.01 21.95
C PHE A 58 -8.02 -9.43 22.89
N ASP A 59 -7.49 -10.27 23.78
CA ASP A 59 -6.46 -9.91 24.76
C ASP A 59 -5.19 -10.78 24.68
N GLY A 60 -4.99 -11.49 23.57
CA GLY A 60 -3.83 -12.38 23.37
C GLY A 60 -2.49 -11.67 23.14
N PHE A 61 -2.32 -10.44 23.63
CA PHE A 61 -1.09 -9.64 23.45
C PHE A 61 -0.07 -9.84 24.58
N GLY A 62 -0.43 -10.57 25.64
CA GLY A 62 0.43 -10.77 26.83
C GLY A 62 0.78 -9.43 27.48
N ASN A 63 2.05 -9.22 27.80
CA ASN A 63 2.53 -7.99 28.45
C ASN A 63 2.78 -6.82 27.47
N ASN A 64 2.50 -6.99 26.17
CA ASN A 64 2.78 -5.98 25.14
C ASN A 64 1.60 -4.99 25.00
N ALA A 65 1.39 -4.14 26.01
CA ALA A 65 0.35 -3.10 25.99
C ALA A 65 0.45 -2.14 24.77
N PRO A 66 1.64 -1.69 24.33
CA PRO A 66 1.75 -0.83 23.15
C PRO A 66 1.25 -1.51 21.86
N LEU A 67 1.51 -2.81 21.72
CA LEU A 67 1.06 -3.59 20.57
C LEU A 67 -0.46 -3.75 20.59
N LYS A 68 -1.04 -4.04 21.76
CA LYS A 68 -2.50 -4.06 21.94
C LYS A 68 -3.13 -2.74 21.51
N GLN A 69 -2.56 -1.61 21.94
CA GLN A 69 -3.05 -0.28 21.57
C GLN A 69 -2.95 -0.02 20.06
N LEU A 70 -1.84 -0.43 19.42
CA LEU A 70 -1.65 -0.32 17.97
C LEU A 70 -2.75 -1.07 17.21
N PHE A 71 -3.04 -2.32 17.61
CA PHE A 71 -4.09 -3.13 17.00
C PHE A 71 -5.48 -2.50 17.20
N MET A 72 -5.78 -2.01 18.41
CA MET A 72 -7.07 -1.36 18.67
C MET A 72 -7.25 -0.07 17.86
N ASN A 73 -6.19 0.71 17.67
CA ASN A 73 -6.21 1.91 16.85
C ASN A 73 -6.49 1.57 15.38
N TYR A 74 -5.75 0.60 14.83
CA TYR A 74 -5.94 0.15 13.45
C TYR A 74 -7.34 -0.44 13.22
N ASN A 75 -7.87 -1.22 14.18
CA ASN A 75 -9.25 -1.72 14.13
C ASN A 75 -10.28 -0.57 14.08
N GLY A 76 -10.04 0.49 14.86
CA GLY A 76 -10.89 1.69 14.85
C GLY A 76 -10.88 2.41 13.51
N ILE A 77 -9.76 2.40 12.79
CA ILE A 77 -9.66 3.02 11.46
C ILE A 77 -10.43 2.21 10.41
N ALA A 78 -10.33 0.88 10.44
CA ALA A 78 -11.11 0.03 9.52
C ALA A 78 -12.63 0.28 9.64
N GLU A 79 -13.13 0.46 10.86
CA GLU A 79 -14.55 0.77 11.10
C GLU A 79 -14.95 2.15 10.56
N ARG A 80 -14.02 3.12 10.50
CA ARG A 80 -14.28 4.42 9.86
C ARG A 80 -14.50 4.27 8.36
N TYR A 81 -13.79 3.35 7.69
CA TYR A 81 -14.01 3.08 6.27
C TYR A 81 -15.39 2.49 6.02
N LYS A 82 -15.85 1.57 6.85
CA LYS A 82 -17.23 1.03 6.78
C LYS A 82 -18.29 2.11 6.97
N ASN A 83 -18.11 2.98 7.98
CA ASN A 83 -19.04 4.06 8.26
C ASN A 83 -19.07 5.16 7.16
N ARG A 84 -17.98 5.28 6.39
CA ARG A 84 -17.90 6.24 5.28
C ARG A 84 -18.61 5.71 4.03
N TYR A 85 -18.55 4.40 3.79
CA TYR A 85 -19.15 3.77 2.62
C TYR A 85 -20.69 3.75 2.73
N GLY A 86 -21.36 4.11 1.64
CA GLY A 86 -22.83 4.22 1.59
C GLY A 86 -23.39 5.63 1.84
N ASN A 87 -22.54 6.62 2.16
CA ASN A 87 -22.95 8.04 2.21
C ASN A 87 -22.89 8.74 0.84
N GLY A 88 -22.50 8.01 -0.22
CA GLY A 88 -22.33 8.53 -1.58
C GLY A 88 -22.83 7.54 -2.64
N PRO A 89 -22.57 7.83 -3.93
CA PRO A 89 -22.97 6.98 -5.05
C PRO A 89 -22.47 5.53 -4.91
N ASN A 90 -23.37 4.55 -4.93
CA ASN A 90 -23.00 3.13 -4.87
C ASN A 90 -22.57 2.62 -6.25
N THR A 91 -21.47 3.15 -6.76
CA THR A 91 -20.88 2.77 -8.05
C THR A 91 -19.64 1.91 -7.85
N LEU A 92 -19.30 1.09 -8.86
CA LEU A 92 -18.07 0.29 -8.82
C LEU A 92 -16.83 1.17 -8.66
N ALA A 93 -16.77 2.30 -9.36
CA ALA A 93 -15.62 3.19 -9.30
C ALA A 93 -15.38 3.72 -7.87
N GLU A 94 -16.45 4.04 -7.14
CA GLU A 94 -16.35 4.45 -5.74
C GLU A 94 -16.01 3.29 -4.81
N PHE A 95 -16.60 2.11 -5.02
CA PHE A 95 -16.27 0.89 -4.29
C PHE A 95 -14.77 0.58 -4.36
N GLU A 96 -14.22 0.54 -5.57
CA GLU A 96 -12.80 0.29 -5.78
C GLU A 96 -11.91 1.38 -5.19
N LYS A 97 -12.30 2.65 -5.38
CA LYS A 97 -11.54 3.79 -4.89
C LYS A 97 -11.45 3.77 -3.37
N GLN A 98 -12.55 3.53 -2.68
CA GLN A 98 -12.57 3.46 -1.22
C GLN A 98 -11.75 2.27 -0.71
N LEU A 99 -11.86 1.09 -1.33
CA LEU A 99 -11.04 -0.07 -0.96
C LEU A 99 -9.54 0.17 -1.19
N LYS A 100 -9.16 0.69 -2.36
CA LYS A 100 -7.76 1.03 -2.68
C LYS A 100 -7.22 2.13 -1.76
N SER A 101 -8.07 3.05 -1.31
CA SER A 101 -7.66 4.10 -0.37
C SER A 101 -7.18 3.56 0.98
N VAL A 102 -7.68 2.40 1.41
CA VAL A 102 -7.20 1.73 2.63
C VAL A 102 -5.71 1.39 2.53
N LEU A 103 -5.26 0.91 1.36
CA LEU A 103 -3.87 0.53 1.12
C LEU A 103 -2.92 1.73 0.95
N LEU A 104 -3.48 2.88 0.58
CA LEU A 104 -2.74 4.15 0.44
C LEU A 104 -2.75 4.99 1.72
N ASP A 105 -3.48 4.55 2.75
CA ASP A 105 -3.58 5.25 4.01
C ASP A 105 -2.24 5.19 4.77
N LYS A 106 -1.79 6.33 5.28
CA LYS A 106 -0.62 6.44 6.16
C LYS A 106 -0.75 5.54 7.38
N ASN A 107 -1.98 5.34 7.88
CA ASN A 107 -2.19 4.46 9.03
C ASN A 107 -1.94 2.98 8.69
N PHE A 108 -2.30 2.56 7.49
CA PHE A 108 -2.00 1.21 7.01
C PHE A 108 -0.50 1.01 6.87
N GLU A 109 0.19 1.95 6.21
CA GLU A 109 1.64 1.93 6.07
C GLU A 109 2.35 1.90 7.42
N PHE A 110 1.91 2.74 8.37
CA PHE A 110 2.44 2.77 9.73
C PHE A 110 2.22 1.45 10.46
N PHE A 111 1.05 0.82 10.33
CA PHE A 111 0.76 -0.44 10.99
C PHE A 111 1.66 -1.58 10.50
N ILE A 112 1.94 -1.62 9.19
CA ILE A 112 2.79 -2.66 8.60
C ILE A 112 4.28 -2.31 8.61
N HIS A 113 4.68 -1.13 9.06
CA HIS A 113 6.07 -0.65 8.89
C HIS A 113 7.11 -1.58 9.52
N ASN A 114 6.76 -2.22 10.64
CA ASN A 114 7.61 -3.14 11.38
C ASN A 114 7.81 -4.49 10.69
N LEU A 115 7.07 -4.79 9.60
CA LEU A 115 7.22 -6.04 8.88
C LEU A 115 8.47 -6.00 7.98
N PRO A 116 9.13 -7.16 7.76
CA PRO A 116 10.15 -7.31 6.74
C PRO A 116 9.63 -6.85 5.37
N ARG A 117 10.51 -6.27 4.56
CA ARG A 117 10.13 -5.70 3.25
C ARG A 117 9.39 -6.71 2.36
N ASP A 118 9.84 -7.94 2.33
CA ASP A 118 9.26 -8.98 1.47
C ASP A 118 7.83 -9.36 1.93
N GLU A 119 7.62 -9.44 3.24
CA GLU A 119 6.30 -9.67 3.85
C GLU A 119 5.34 -8.51 3.59
N ARG A 120 5.82 -7.26 3.70
CA ARG A 120 5.01 -6.08 3.36
C ARG A 120 4.55 -6.10 1.91
N VAL A 121 5.47 -6.40 0.98
CA VAL A 121 5.13 -6.48 -0.46
C VAL A 121 4.18 -7.64 -0.74
N ALA A 122 4.39 -8.80 -0.11
CA ALA A 122 3.50 -9.95 -0.23
C ALA A 122 2.09 -9.65 0.29
N LEU A 123 2.00 -9.01 1.46
CA LEU A 123 0.74 -8.59 2.08
C LEU A 123 -0.02 -7.61 1.17
N VAL A 124 0.63 -6.54 0.72
CA VAL A 124 0.01 -5.54 -0.17
C VAL A 124 -0.50 -6.19 -1.46
N ARG A 125 0.27 -7.10 -2.07
CA ARG A 125 -0.18 -7.84 -3.27
C ARG A 125 -1.37 -8.75 -2.97
N ALA A 126 -1.37 -9.44 -1.83
CA ALA A 126 -2.46 -10.31 -1.42
C ALA A 126 -3.75 -9.51 -1.18
N GLU A 127 -3.65 -8.37 -0.51
CA GLU A 127 -4.76 -7.45 -0.26
C GLU A 127 -5.27 -6.82 -1.57
N GLN A 128 -4.38 -6.42 -2.48
CA GLN A 128 -4.78 -5.95 -3.82
C GLN A 128 -5.58 -7.01 -4.59
N ARG A 129 -5.15 -8.28 -4.55
CA ARG A 129 -5.91 -9.39 -5.16
C ARG A 129 -7.28 -9.56 -4.51
N LEU A 130 -7.36 -9.38 -3.20
CA LEU A 130 -8.62 -9.45 -2.47
C LEU A 130 -9.58 -8.33 -2.90
N ILE A 131 -9.08 -7.11 -3.03
CA ILE A 131 -9.85 -5.98 -3.57
C ILE A 131 -10.34 -6.28 -4.98
N GLN A 132 -9.48 -6.81 -5.86
CA GLN A 132 -9.88 -7.21 -7.22
C GLN A 132 -10.98 -8.28 -7.23
N GLN A 133 -10.90 -9.27 -6.33
CA GLN A 133 -11.95 -10.28 -6.17
C GLN A 133 -13.26 -9.66 -5.69
N ALA A 134 -13.21 -8.72 -4.75
CA ALA A 134 -14.39 -8.01 -4.27
C ALA A 134 -15.00 -7.13 -5.38
N SER A 135 -14.19 -6.46 -6.20
CA SER A 135 -14.64 -5.71 -7.38
C SER A 135 -15.35 -6.61 -8.39
N ALA A 136 -14.81 -7.80 -8.65
CA ALA A 136 -15.44 -8.77 -9.53
C ALA A 136 -16.79 -9.26 -8.97
N GLN A 137 -16.89 -9.45 -7.65
CA GLN A 137 -18.15 -9.80 -6.98
C GLN A 137 -19.18 -8.68 -7.07
N PHE A 138 -18.78 -7.42 -6.94
CA PHE A 138 -19.64 -6.25 -7.12
C PHE A 138 -20.22 -6.18 -8.54
N ASN A 139 -19.41 -6.49 -9.56
CA ASN A 139 -19.89 -6.57 -10.95
C ASN A 139 -20.89 -7.71 -11.15
N ALA A 140 -20.63 -8.88 -10.55
CA ALA A 140 -21.52 -10.03 -10.64
C ALA A 140 -22.85 -9.79 -9.90
N SER A 141 -22.86 -9.04 -8.79
CA SER A 141 -24.07 -8.69 -8.04
C SER A 141 -24.86 -7.52 -8.64
N GLY A 142 -24.23 -6.70 -9.46
CA GLY A 142 -24.85 -5.58 -10.17
C GLY A 142 -25.34 -5.91 -11.59
N ALA A 143 -25.03 -7.09 -12.11
CA ALA A 143 -25.59 -7.55 -13.37
C ALA A 143 -27.05 -7.97 -13.16
N PRO A 144 -28.05 -7.28 -13.75
CA PRO A 144 -29.41 -7.79 -13.73
C PRO A 144 -29.41 -9.20 -14.34
N GLU A 145 -30.17 -10.12 -13.72
CA GLU A 145 -30.39 -11.52 -14.12
C GLU A 145 -31.01 -11.70 -15.52
N GLU A 146 -30.90 -10.72 -16.43
CA GLU A 146 -31.46 -10.76 -17.78
C GLU A 146 -30.43 -11.04 -18.88
N VAL A 147 -29.15 -11.27 -18.54
CA VAL A 147 -28.11 -11.63 -19.53
C VAL A 147 -27.39 -12.94 -19.23
N ALA A 148 -27.90 -13.73 -18.27
CA ALA A 148 -27.51 -15.12 -18.09
C ALA A 148 -28.30 -16.04 -19.03
N ALA A 149 -28.26 -15.74 -20.34
CA ALA A 149 -28.71 -16.64 -21.39
C ALA A 149 -27.60 -16.79 -22.43
N VAL A 150 -26.84 -17.89 -22.27
CA VAL A 150 -26.21 -18.71 -23.33
C VAL A 150 -25.19 -18.03 -24.27
N PRO A 151 -23.92 -18.51 -24.33
CA PRO A 151 -23.01 -18.16 -25.42
C PRO A 151 -23.38 -18.96 -26.68
N PRO A 152 -23.37 -18.34 -27.88
CA PRO A 152 -22.39 -18.82 -28.85
C PRO A 152 -21.74 -17.72 -29.72
N ALA A 153 -20.47 -17.98 -30.03
CA ALA A 153 -19.72 -17.75 -31.27
C ALA A 153 -20.10 -16.60 -32.23
N ASP A 154 -19.05 -15.83 -32.58
CA ASP A 154 -18.75 -15.16 -33.85
C ASP A 154 -19.87 -14.44 -34.61
N VAL A 155 -19.61 -13.16 -34.94
CA VAL A 155 -19.62 -12.64 -36.32
C VAL A 155 -19.21 -11.16 -36.30
N ASP A 156 -18.15 -10.87 -37.06
CA ASP A 156 -17.79 -9.57 -37.63
C ASP A 156 -19.01 -8.73 -38.06
N ALA A 157 -19.06 -7.46 -37.65
CA ALA A 157 -19.58 -6.36 -38.48
C ALA A 157 -19.49 -5.01 -37.74
N GLN A 158 -18.42 -4.26 -38.01
CA GLN A 158 -18.52 -2.81 -38.13
C GLN A 158 -19.01 -2.52 -39.56
N PRO A 159 -20.00 -1.63 -39.77
CA PRO A 159 -19.63 -0.31 -40.28
C PRO A 159 -20.54 0.87 -39.85
N GLU A 160 -19.87 2.01 -39.74
CA GLU A 160 -20.25 3.38 -40.15
C GLU A 160 -21.70 3.90 -40.16
N ALA A 161 -21.84 5.05 -39.48
CA ALA A 161 -22.42 6.32 -39.92
C ALA A 161 -23.84 6.38 -40.51
N ALA A 162 -24.69 7.17 -39.84
CA ALA A 162 -25.72 7.98 -40.51
C ALA A 162 -25.86 9.36 -39.83
N MET A 163 -25.37 10.39 -40.54
CA MET A 163 -25.70 11.80 -40.35
C MET A 163 -27.08 12.13 -40.93
N ALA A 164 -27.76 13.14 -40.37
CA ALA A 164 -28.53 14.24 -41.02
C ALA A 164 -29.65 14.73 -40.07
N ALA A 165 -29.55 15.90 -39.39
CA ALA A 165 -29.84 17.29 -39.85
C ALA A 165 -31.31 17.73 -39.58
N PRO A 166 -31.73 19.03 -39.61
CA PRO A 166 -31.11 20.30 -39.17
C PRO A 166 -32.07 21.37 -38.50
N LEU A 167 -31.48 22.48 -37.98
CA LEU A 167 -31.90 23.91 -37.90
C LEU A 167 -33.30 24.38 -37.38
N THR A 168 -33.31 25.28 -36.37
CA THR A 168 -33.92 26.64 -36.46
C THR A 168 -33.32 27.64 -35.47
N THR A 169 -33.00 28.81 -36.02
CA THR A 169 -32.43 30.06 -35.52
C THR A 169 -33.45 30.90 -34.74
N HIS A 170 -33.02 31.66 -33.73
CA HIS A 170 -33.57 33.01 -33.49
C HIS A 170 -32.62 33.88 -32.64
N GLU A 171 -32.04 34.88 -33.29
CA GLU A 171 -31.56 36.14 -32.70
C GLU A 171 -32.76 37.02 -32.34
N ASP A 172 -32.65 37.82 -31.26
CA ASP A 172 -32.81 39.28 -31.30
C ASP A 172 -32.64 39.91 -29.89
N ALA A 173 -31.75 40.91 -29.82
CA ALA A 173 -31.77 42.00 -28.83
C ALA A 173 -32.47 43.22 -29.50
N PRO A 174 -32.98 44.27 -28.81
CA PRO A 174 -32.09 45.26 -28.15
C PRO A 174 -32.68 46.14 -26.99
N ALA A 175 -31.74 46.73 -26.24
CA ALA A 175 -31.64 48.12 -25.74
C ALA A 175 -32.66 48.81 -24.77
N THR A 176 -32.04 49.52 -23.80
CA THR A 176 -32.13 50.98 -23.47
C THR A 176 -32.64 51.46 -22.08
N SER A 177 -31.84 52.39 -21.52
CA SER A 177 -32.12 53.49 -20.54
C SER A 177 -31.91 53.17 -19.05
N ALA A 178 -30.83 53.66 -18.39
CA ALA A 178 -30.57 55.03 -17.86
C ALA A 178 -31.57 55.41 -16.73
N SER A 179 -31.22 55.92 -15.54
CA SER A 179 -30.22 56.96 -15.16
C SER A 179 -30.18 57.20 -13.63
N ASN A 180 -29.01 57.66 -13.14
CA ASN A 180 -28.71 58.66 -12.09
C ASN A 180 -29.24 58.54 -10.64
N ASP A 181 -28.34 58.64 -9.64
CA ASP A 181 -28.07 59.95 -8.98
C ASP A 181 -26.81 59.94 -8.10
N GLU A 182 -26.11 61.08 -8.12
CA GLU A 182 -24.85 61.43 -7.47
C GLU A 182 -24.99 61.76 -5.96
N GLU A 183 -23.98 61.36 -5.15
CA GLU A 183 -23.13 62.11 -4.16
C GLU A 183 -23.63 63.45 -3.49
N PRO A 184 -23.00 64.09 -2.46
CA PRO A 184 -21.73 63.80 -1.73
C PRO A 184 -21.56 64.28 -0.24
N LEU A 185 -20.30 64.17 0.23
CA LEU A 185 -19.52 64.96 1.24
C LEU A 185 -19.68 64.72 2.76
N SER A 186 -18.58 64.29 3.42
CA SER A 186 -17.67 65.20 4.19
C SER A 186 -16.79 64.47 5.22
N SER A 187 -15.48 64.73 5.15
CA SER A 187 -14.50 64.93 6.24
C SER A 187 -14.38 63.91 7.39
N GLN A 188 -13.20 63.26 7.50
CA GLN A 188 -12.36 63.46 8.69
C GLN A 188 -10.88 63.13 8.45
N ALA A 189 -10.02 64.08 8.82
CA ALA A 189 -8.57 64.02 8.75
C ALA A 189 -7.95 63.27 9.94
N ALA A 190 -6.77 62.72 9.68
CA ALA A 190 -5.63 62.54 10.58
C ALA A 190 -5.85 62.00 12.01
N ALA A 191 -5.34 60.79 12.25
CA ALA A 191 -4.76 60.42 13.53
C ALA A 191 -3.57 59.46 13.32
N GLU A 192 -2.36 60.02 13.22
CA GLU A 192 -1.16 59.31 13.68
C GLU A 192 -1.32 59.09 15.18
N SER A 193 -1.42 57.83 15.59
CA SER A 193 -1.38 57.43 16.99
C SER A 193 -0.77 56.04 17.00
N GLY A 194 0.41 55.92 17.62
CA GLY A 194 1.20 54.70 17.68
C GLY A 194 0.37 53.50 18.10
N ALA A 195 -0.07 52.74 17.12
CA ALA A 195 -0.67 51.43 17.33
C ALA A 195 0.49 50.46 17.50
N ALA A 196 0.59 49.84 18.67
CA ALA A 196 1.42 48.66 18.86
C ALA A 196 1.19 47.72 17.66
N PRO A 197 2.25 47.17 17.04
CA PRO A 197 2.12 46.44 15.79
C PRO A 197 1.16 45.27 16.00
N ARG A 198 -0.05 45.41 15.48
CA ARG A 198 -1.05 44.35 15.48
C ARG A 198 -0.56 43.36 14.45
N HIS A 199 0.17 42.35 14.93
CA HIS A 199 0.65 41.28 14.07
C HIS A 199 -0.57 40.48 13.66
N ASP A 200 -0.92 40.56 12.39
CA ASP A 200 -2.05 39.82 11.85
C ASP A 200 -1.72 38.33 11.80
N TRP A 201 -2.73 37.47 11.87
CA TRP A 201 -2.53 36.01 11.76
C TRP A 201 -1.83 35.61 10.45
N LEU A 202 -2.00 36.43 9.40
CA LEU A 202 -1.28 36.34 8.13
C LEU A 202 0.23 36.58 8.29
N ASP A 203 0.67 37.47 9.18
CA ASP A 203 2.09 37.69 9.46
C ASP A 203 2.71 36.47 10.14
N TYR A 204 1.99 35.84 11.08
CA TYR A 204 2.45 34.59 11.69
C TYR A 204 2.48 33.43 10.69
N PHE A 205 1.49 33.36 9.79
CA PHE A 205 1.45 32.32 8.77
C PHE A 205 2.58 32.49 7.76
N THR A 206 2.84 33.71 7.28
CA THR A 206 3.95 34.01 6.38
C THR A 206 5.30 33.82 7.06
N LEU A 207 5.44 34.17 8.33
CA LEU A 207 6.64 33.87 9.12
C LEU A 207 6.86 32.36 9.27
N LEU A 208 5.82 31.58 9.54
CA LEU A 208 5.91 30.12 9.63
C LEU A 208 6.25 29.50 8.26
N LEU A 209 5.66 30.01 7.18
CA LEU A 209 5.98 29.58 5.82
C LEU A 209 7.43 29.91 5.43
N SER A 210 7.90 31.10 5.79
CA SER A 210 9.29 31.53 5.61
C SER A 210 10.25 30.67 6.45
N LEU A 211 9.90 30.37 7.69
CA LEU A 211 10.71 29.52 8.58
C LEU A 211 10.78 28.08 8.06
N THR A 212 9.66 27.52 7.61
CA THR A 212 9.64 26.16 7.05
C THR A 212 10.39 26.09 5.71
N SER A 213 10.28 27.12 4.86
CA SER A 213 11.06 27.23 3.62
C SER A 213 12.57 27.32 3.89
N THR A 214 12.98 28.14 4.85
CA THR A 214 14.41 28.28 5.22
C THR A 214 14.97 27.01 5.86
N LEU A 215 14.19 26.32 6.71
CA LEU A 215 14.57 25.02 7.25
C LEU A 215 14.67 23.95 6.17
N LEU A 216 13.75 23.93 5.21
CA LEU A 216 13.81 23.01 4.07
C LEU A 216 15.06 23.26 3.23
N LEU A 217 15.39 24.53 2.97
CA LEU A 217 16.61 24.92 2.25
C LEU A 217 17.87 24.48 3.01
N LEU A 218 17.91 24.71 4.33
CA LEU A 218 19.03 24.28 5.17
C LEU A 218 19.16 22.76 5.18
N TYR A 219 18.05 22.03 5.24
CA TYR A 219 18.03 20.57 5.15
C TYR A 219 18.59 20.09 3.81
N LEU A 220 18.15 20.68 2.69
CA LEU A 220 18.67 20.38 1.35
C LEU A 220 20.19 20.59 1.27
N ILE A 221 20.69 21.72 1.79
CA ILE A 221 22.13 22.04 1.75
C ILE A 221 22.95 21.11 2.67
N THR A 222 22.48 20.83 3.87
CA THR A 222 23.26 20.09 4.88
C THR A 222 23.19 18.58 4.75
N THR A 223 22.11 18.04 4.17
CA THR A 223 21.92 16.58 4.06
C THR A 223 21.83 16.10 2.61
N VAL A 224 21.04 16.77 1.77
CA VAL A 224 20.76 16.28 0.42
C VAL A 224 21.92 16.56 -0.54
N LEU A 225 22.47 17.77 -0.55
CA LEU A 225 23.63 18.12 -1.38
C LEU A 225 24.87 17.26 -1.08
N PRO A 226 25.31 17.07 0.17
CA PRO A 226 26.48 16.25 0.44
C PRO A 226 26.21 14.77 0.21
N SER A 227 24.98 14.27 0.41
CA SER A 227 24.67 12.87 0.09
C SER A 227 24.62 12.61 -1.43
N LEU A 228 24.11 13.55 -2.22
CA LEU A 228 24.16 13.50 -3.68
C LEU A 228 25.59 13.67 -4.20
N SER A 229 26.36 14.64 -3.68
CA SER A 229 27.77 14.83 -4.02
C SER A 229 28.60 13.60 -3.68
N ARG A 230 28.38 12.96 -2.53
CA ARG A 230 29.03 11.67 -2.20
C ARG A 230 28.64 10.57 -3.17
N ARG A 231 27.36 10.46 -3.53
CA ARG A 231 26.91 9.45 -4.51
C ARG A 231 27.48 9.69 -5.89
N ILE A 232 27.53 10.94 -6.35
CA ILE A 232 28.12 11.32 -7.63
C ILE A 232 29.63 11.09 -7.61
N ASN A 233 30.35 11.47 -6.54
CA ASN A 233 31.78 11.20 -6.41
C ASN A 233 32.08 9.70 -6.29
N ASN A 234 31.22 8.91 -5.65
CA ASN A 234 31.35 7.44 -5.62
C ASN A 234 31.00 6.79 -6.96
N LEU A 235 30.19 7.43 -7.81
CA LEU A 235 29.88 6.97 -9.17
C LEU A 235 30.92 7.45 -10.20
N ALA A 236 31.59 8.57 -9.92
CA ALA A 236 32.66 9.14 -10.74
C ALA A 236 34.05 8.57 -10.37
N ALA A 237 34.18 7.98 -9.18
CA ALA A 237 35.28 7.07 -8.87
C ALA A 237 35.06 5.79 -9.70
N GLU A 238 35.79 5.71 -10.79
CA GLU A 238 35.84 4.60 -11.74
C GLU A 238 35.97 3.23 -11.02
N PRO A 239 35.28 2.17 -11.50
CA PRO A 239 35.09 0.94 -10.75
C PRO A 239 36.40 0.18 -10.58
N GLU A 240 36.83 0.00 -9.33
CA GLU A 240 37.79 -1.04 -8.97
C GLU A 240 37.16 -2.41 -9.29
N PRO A 241 37.87 -3.34 -9.96
CA PRO A 241 37.28 -4.58 -10.46
C PRO A 241 36.70 -5.43 -9.32
N GLU A 242 35.42 -5.79 -9.49
CA GLU A 242 34.67 -6.68 -8.61
C GLU A 242 35.44 -7.99 -8.34
N PRO A 243 35.59 -8.43 -7.08
CA PRO A 243 35.67 -9.86 -6.81
C PRO A 243 34.26 -10.44 -6.95
N GLU A 244 34.10 -11.30 -7.94
CA GLU A 244 32.89 -12.02 -8.33
C GLU A 244 31.98 -12.45 -7.15
N PRO A 245 30.64 -12.34 -7.30
CA PRO A 245 29.70 -12.85 -6.31
C PRO A 245 29.74 -14.37 -6.30
N ARG A 246 30.48 -14.93 -5.34
CA ARG A 246 30.45 -16.37 -5.03
C ARG A 246 29.01 -16.79 -4.76
N SER A 247 28.47 -17.53 -5.72
CA SER A 247 27.15 -18.12 -5.74
C SER A 247 26.88 -18.94 -4.48
N LEU A 248 25.65 -18.79 -3.97
CA LEU A 248 25.10 -19.47 -2.79
C LEU A 248 25.07 -21.01 -2.88
N ALA A 249 25.53 -21.59 -3.99
CA ALA A 249 25.68 -23.03 -4.21
C ALA A 249 26.88 -23.66 -3.49
N SER A 250 27.82 -22.87 -2.95
CA SER A 250 28.99 -23.40 -2.24
C SER A 250 28.81 -23.58 -0.71
N ARG A 251 27.64 -23.22 -0.14
CA ARG A 251 27.38 -23.30 1.31
C ARG A 251 26.88 -24.66 1.82
N LEU A 252 26.73 -25.66 0.95
CA LEU A 252 26.24 -27.00 1.33
C LEU A 252 27.32 -28.10 1.24
N ARG A 253 28.61 -27.76 1.14
CA ARG A 253 29.68 -28.77 1.18
C ARG A 253 30.14 -29.01 2.63
N PRO A 254 30.06 -30.24 3.17
CA PRO A 254 30.60 -30.56 4.49
C PRO A 254 32.11 -30.36 4.50
N ALA A 255 32.62 -29.80 5.59
CA ALA A 255 34.03 -29.55 5.83
C ALA A 255 34.87 -30.84 5.65
N ARG A 256 35.64 -30.92 4.57
CA ARG A 256 36.72 -31.89 4.41
C ARG A 256 38.03 -31.15 4.67
N SER A 257 38.73 -31.62 5.70
CA SER A 257 40.02 -31.16 6.22
C SER A 257 41.02 -30.72 5.16
N GLN A 258 41.53 -29.50 5.32
CA GLN A 258 42.71 -28.98 4.64
C GLN A 258 43.92 -29.31 5.51
N GLY A 259 44.77 -30.23 5.04
CA GLY A 259 46.07 -30.55 5.61
C GLY A 259 47.04 -30.77 4.47
N LEU A 260 47.72 -29.69 4.09
CA LEU A 260 48.76 -29.61 3.06
C LEU A 260 49.92 -30.57 3.35
N ARG A 261 50.40 -31.28 2.31
CA ARG A 261 51.82 -31.63 2.16
C ARG A 261 52.13 -31.89 0.68
N GLU A 262 52.30 -30.80 -0.06
CA GLU A 262 53.07 -30.78 -1.30
C GLU A 262 54.51 -30.52 -0.88
N ASP A 263 55.33 -31.57 -0.84
CA ASP A 263 56.77 -31.39 -0.75
C ASP A 263 57.47 -32.56 -1.44
N ARG A 264 58.19 -32.19 -2.50
CA ARG A 264 59.42 -32.78 -3.02
C ARG A 264 59.33 -34.00 -3.94
N TYR A 265 59.66 -33.74 -5.21
CA TYR A 265 60.21 -34.70 -6.17
C TYR A 265 61.59 -35.18 -5.68
N GLU A 266 61.77 -36.47 -5.49
CA GLU A 266 63.03 -37.18 -5.78
C GLU A 266 62.65 -38.41 -6.62
N GLU A 267 63.05 -38.32 -7.88
CA GLU A 267 63.14 -39.37 -8.88
C GLU A 267 64.39 -40.22 -8.56
N ASP A 268 64.41 -41.43 -9.10
CA ASP A 268 65.53 -42.38 -9.14
C ASP A 268 65.79 -43.18 -7.85
N GLU A 269 66.13 -44.46 -7.85
CA GLU A 269 66.18 -45.58 -8.80
C GLU A 269 66.56 -46.78 -7.89
N ASP A 270 66.37 -47.99 -8.37
CA ASP A 270 67.07 -49.22 -7.94
C ASP A 270 66.54 -50.12 -6.80
N ASP A 271 66.68 -51.41 -7.11
CA ASP A 271 66.58 -52.65 -6.33
C ASP A 271 65.18 -53.20 -5.99
N PHE A 272 64.60 -54.12 -6.78
CA PHE A 272 64.94 -55.55 -6.95
C PHE A 272 64.88 -56.28 -5.59
N GLU A 273 63.78 -56.95 -5.23
CA GLU A 273 63.35 -58.33 -5.57
C GLU A 273 62.84 -59.00 -4.25
N PRO A 274 62.30 -60.24 -4.22
CA PRO A 274 60.89 -60.45 -3.91
C PRO A 274 60.62 -61.35 -2.68
N ALA A 275 59.33 -61.46 -2.35
CA ALA A 275 58.66 -62.61 -1.70
C ALA A 275 59.07 -63.04 -0.27
N ASP A 276 58.09 -63.03 0.66
CA ASP A 276 57.64 -64.28 1.30
C ASP A 276 56.21 -64.12 1.88
N PRO A 277 55.23 -64.96 1.46
CA PRO A 277 53.94 -65.09 2.11
C PRO A 277 53.86 -66.45 2.84
N SER A 278 54.26 -66.52 4.10
CA SER A 278 53.90 -67.59 5.05
C SER A 278 54.63 -67.30 6.38
N ARG A 279 54.16 -67.57 7.59
CA ARG A 279 53.31 -68.64 8.12
C ARG A 279 53.05 -68.22 9.58
N HIS A 280 51.80 -68.15 10.01
CA HIS A 280 51.46 -68.10 11.44
C HIS A 280 50.56 -69.29 11.68
N ASP A 281 51.16 -70.39 12.13
CA ASP A 281 50.48 -71.52 12.75
C ASP A 281 51.46 -72.23 13.69
N ASP A 282 50.98 -72.38 14.93
CA ASP A 282 51.21 -73.42 15.94
C ASP A 282 52.49 -73.49 16.82
N ASP A 283 52.16 -73.64 18.11
CA ASP A 283 52.85 -74.04 19.36
C ASP A 283 53.87 -73.10 20.05
#